data_AF-A0A366HE21-F1
#
_entry.id   AF-A0A366HE21-F1
#
_cell.length_a   1.000
_cell.length_b   1.000
_cell.length_c   1.000
_cell.angle_alpha   90.00
_cell.angle_beta   90.00
_cell.angle_gamma   90.00
#
_symmetry.space_group_name_H-M   'P 1'
#
loop_
_entity.id
_entity.type
_entity.pdbx_description
1 polymer ?
#
loop_
_entity_poly.entity_id
_entity_poly.type
_entity_poly.pdbx_seq_one_letter_code
_entity_poly.pdbx_strand_id
1 'polypeptide(L)'
;MNQEQGPSGLYQSISTLAGVIAFAVMLMGTPIVFEMTYRPLFSYFLKFWSRDLAESLVWVMGAVEACLIFMATSFLLTAGMVWIVTQLAMRRFKD
;
A
#
# COMPACT_ATOMS: atom_id res chain seq x y z
N MET A 1 19.10 23.98 20.68
CA MET A 1 17.70 23.53 20.86
C MET A 1 17.24 22.98 19.53
N ASN A 2 17.13 21.65 19.43
CA ASN A 2 16.69 20.97 18.22
C ASN A 2 15.22 21.33 17.99
N GLN A 3 14.93 22.14 16.98
CA GLN A 3 13.59 22.22 16.46
C GLN A 3 13.34 20.91 15.73
N GLU A 4 12.64 19.99 16.39
CA GLU A 4 11.89 18.94 15.71
C GLU A 4 10.89 19.65 14.80
N GLN A 5 11.32 19.98 13.58
CA GLN A 5 10.42 20.36 12.51
C GLN A 5 9.58 19.12 12.23
N GLY A 6 8.47 18.99 12.98
CA GLY A 6 7.41 18.06 12.67
C GLY A 6 7.05 18.19 11.19
N PRO A 7 6.63 17.09 10.55
CA PRO A 7 6.35 17.07 9.12
C PRO A 7 5.47 18.29 8.76
N SER A 8 5.90 19.06 7.76
CA SER A 8 5.14 20.24 7.32
C SER A 8 3.67 19.85 7.11
N GLY A 9 2.70 20.69 7.53
CA GLY A 9 1.27 20.35 7.40
C GLY A 9 0.85 19.99 5.97
N LEU A 10 1.61 20.46 4.98
CA LEU A 10 1.48 20.12 3.57
C LEU A 10 1.89 18.67 3.29
N TYR A 11 3.02 18.20 3.84
CA TYR A 11 3.42 16.79 3.78
C TYR A 11 2.41 15.88 4.46
N GLN A 12 1.91 16.28 5.64
CA GLN A 12 0.89 15.50 6.35
C GLN A 12 -0.37 15.34 5.49
N SER A 13 -0.86 16.44 4.89
CA SER A 13 -2.04 16.42 4.01
C SER A 13 -1.85 15.56 2.76
N ILE A 14 -0.67 15.62 2.12
CA ILE A 14 -0.32 14.75 0.98
C ILE A 14 -0.31 13.28 1.40
N SER A 15 0.28 12.98 2.56
CA SER A 15 0.34 11.62 3.10
C SER A 15 -1.05 11.07 3.41
N THR A 16 -1.97 11.86 3.99
CA THR A 16 -3.34 11.41 4.22
C THR A 16 -4.08 11.14 2.91
N LEU A 17 -3.94 12.02 1.92
CA LEU A 17 -4.58 11.85 0.61
C LEU A 17 -4.06 10.59 -0.11
N ALA A 18 -2.74 10.41 -0.14
CA ALA A 18 -2.11 9.23 -0.71
C ALA A 18 -2.55 7.94 0.02
N GLY A 19 -2.69 7.99 1.35
CA GLY A 19 -3.20 6.89 2.15
C GLY A 19 -4.65 6.51 1.80
N VAL A 20 -5.55 7.48 1.64
CA VAL A 20 -6.94 7.22 1.25
C VAL A 20 -7.04 6.60 -0.15
N ILE A 21 -6.27 7.12 -1.11
CA ILE A 21 -6.26 6.56 -2.47
C ILE A 21 -5.64 5.16 -2.47
N ALA A 22 -4.56 4.94 -1.73
CA ALA A 22 -3.96 3.62 -1.59
C ALA A 22 -4.91 2.62 -0.93
N PHE A 23 -5.73 3.06 0.02
CA PHE A 23 -6.77 2.23 0.62
C PHE A 23 -7.85 1.84 -0.40
N ALA A 24 -8.29 2.78 -1.25
CA ALA A 24 -9.22 2.47 -2.33
C ALA A 24 -8.62 1.47 -3.33
N VAL A 25 -7.35 1.65 -3.71
CA VAL A 25 -6.62 0.73 -4.59
C VAL A 25 -6.45 -0.64 -3.95
N MET A 26 -6.14 -0.71 -2.66
CA MET A 26 -6.09 -1.97 -1.91
C MET A 26 -7.44 -2.68 -1.97
N LEU A 27 -8.55 -2.00 -1.64
CA LEU A 27 -9.88 -2.62 -1.66
C LEU A 27 -10.28 -3.18 -3.03
N MET A 28 -9.87 -2.53 -4.12
CA MET A 28 -10.20 -2.99 -5.47
C MET A 28 -9.19 -4.00 -6.03
N GLY A 29 -7.91 -3.86 -5.70
CA GLY A 29 -6.82 -4.67 -6.22
C GLY A 29 -6.63 -5.98 -5.47
N THR A 30 -6.79 -5.98 -4.16
CA THR A 30 -6.61 -7.18 -3.33
C THR A 30 -7.51 -8.34 -3.76
N PRO A 31 -8.81 -8.18 -4.05
CA PRO A 31 -9.65 -9.30 -4.51
C PRO A 31 -9.12 -9.94 -5.79
N ILE A 32 -8.67 -9.13 -6.75
CA ILE A 32 -8.18 -9.58 -8.06
C ILE A 32 -6.90 -10.40 -7.89
N VAL A 33 -5.95 -9.88 -7.12
CA VAL A 33 -4.68 -10.57 -6.89
C VAL A 33 -4.91 -11.85 -6.07
N PHE A 34 -5.77 -11.76 -5.04
CA PHE A 34 -6.09 -12.90 -4.18
C PHE A 34 -6.75 -14.05 -4.95
N GLU A 35 -7.63 -13.78 -5.92
CA GLU A 35 -8.20 -14.84 -6.77
C GLU A 35 -7.14 -15.59 -7.57
N MET A 36 -6.07 -14.90 -8.00
CA MET A 36 -4.96 -15.52 -8.73
C MET A 36 -4.03 -16.32 -7.80
N THR A 37 -3.80 -15.84 -6.58
CA THR A 37 -2.86 -16.43 -5.62
C THR A 37 -3.49 -17.52 -4.75
N TYR A 38 -4.81 -17.49 -4.52
CA TYR A 38 -5.55 -18.40 -3.65
C TYR A 38 -5.35 -19.89 -4.00
N ARG A 39 -5.59 -20.27 -5.25
CA ARG A 39 -5.53 -21.68 -5.69
C ARG A 39 -4.14 -22.31 -5.53
N PRO A 40 -3.04 -21.68 -5.99
CA PRO A 40 -1.71 -22.25 -5.81
C PRO A 40 -1.28 -22.27 -4.33
N LEU A 41 -1.61 -21.25 -3.53
CA LEU A 41 -1.32 -21.22 -2.09
C LEU A 41 -2.07 -22.32 -1.34
N PHE A 42 -3.36 -22.49 -1.61
CA PHE A 42 -4.16 -23.54 -0.97
C PHE A 42 -3.62 -24.94 -1.30
N SER A 43 -3.28 -25.19 -2.57
CA SER A 43 -2.68 -26.46 -2.99
C SER A 43 -1.31 -26.71 -2.34
N TYR A 44 -0.50 -25.66 -2.15
CA TYR A 44 0.78 -25.76 -1.45
C TYR A 44 0.58 -26.11 0.03
N PHE A 45 -0.31 -25.41 0.74
CA PHE A 45 -0.54 -25.67 2.17
C PHE A 45 -1.18 -27.02 2.43
N LEU A 46 -2.08 -27.48 1.57
CA LEU A 46 -2.68 -28.82 1.67
C LEU A 46 -1.65 -29.97 1.61
N LYS A 47 -0.47 -29.76 1.01
CA LYS A 47 0.58 -30.78 0.98
C LYS A 47 1.28 -30.97 2.32
N PHE A 48 1.24 -29.96 3.19
CA PHE A 48 1.99 -29.94 4.44
C PHE A 48 1.09 -29.89 5.69
N TRP A 49 -0.17 -29.47 5.54
CA TRP A 49 -1.10 -29.19 6.64
C TRP A 49 -2.49 -29.77 6.38
N SER A 50 -3.28 -29.94 7.45
CA SER A 50 -4.70 -30.30 7.37
C SER A 50 -5.51 -29.23 6.66
N ARG A 51 -6.62 -29.63 6.03
CA ARG A 51 -7.47 -28.75 5.21
C ARG A 51 -7.91 -27.47 5.94
N ASP A 52 -8.32 -27.58 7.19
CA ASP A 52 -8.78 -26.44 7.99
C ASP A 52 -7.66 -25.44 8.28
N LEU A 53 -6.45 -25.95 8.54
CA LEU A 53 -5.27 -25.11 8.77
C LEU A 53 -4.80 -24.46 7.46
N ALA A 54 -4.81 -25.21 6.36
CA ALA A 54 -4.48 -24.68 5.04
C ALA A 54 -5.41 -23.52 4.64
N GLU A 55 -6.72 -23.66 4.87
CA GLU A 55 -7.68 -22.58 4.60
C GLU A 55 -7.40 -21.33 5.44
N SER A 56 -7.17 -21.49 6.75
CA SER A 56 -6.82 -20.36 7.62
C SER A 56 -5.54 -19.64 7.19
N LEU A 57 -4.51 -20.40 6.77
CA LEU A 57 -3.23 -19.88 6.29
C LEU A 57 -3.39 -19.07 5.01
N VAL A 58 -4.25 -19.52 4.09
CA VAL A 58 -4.53 -18.76 2.85
C VAL A 58 -5.17 -17.41 3.16
N TRP A 59 -6.12 -17.35 4.09
CA TRP A 59 -6.73 -16.08 4.50
C TRP A 59 -5.73 -15.13 5.17
N VAL A 60 -4.84 -15.66 6.02
CA VAL A 60 -3.75 -14.86 6.63
C VAL A 60 -2.83 -14.30 5.55
N MET A 61 -2.45 -15.13 4.57
CA MET A 61 -1.61 -14.68 3.44
C MET A 61 -2.32 -13.63 2.58
N GLY A 62 -3.64 -13.76 2.39
CA GLY A 62 -4.46 -12.74 1.72
C GLY A 62 -4.45 -11.39 2.45
N ALA A 63 -4.52 -11.40 3.78
CA ALA A 63 -4.41 -10.17 4.58
C ALA A 63 -3.01 -9.54 4.47
N VAL A 64 -1.95 -10.36 4.45
CA VAL A 64 -0.57 -9.89 4.23
C VAL A 64 -0.41 -9.26 2.85
N GLU A 65 -0.94 -9.90 1.81
CA GLU A 65 -0.94 -9.40 0.43
C GLU A 65 -1.66 -8.05 0.31
N ALA A 66 -2.82 -7.91 0.98
CA ALA A 66 -3.56 -6.65 1.04
C ALA A 66 -2.73 -5.52 1.67
N CYS A 67 -2.03 -5.82 2.77
CA CYS A 67 -1.15 -4.87 3.45
C CYS A 67 0.01 -4.43 2.55
N LEU A 68 0.62 -5.36 1.81
CA LEU A 68 1.71 -5.06 0.88
C LEU A 68 1.25 -4.14 -0.27
N ILE A 69 0.08 -4.41 -0.86
CA ILE A 69 -0.51 -3.58 -1.92
C ILE A 69 -0.75 -2.16 -1.41
N PHE A 70 -1.30 -2.03 -0.20
CA PHE A 70 -1.52 -0.73 0.43
C PHE A 70 -0.22 0.03 0.66
N MET A 71 0.79 -0.61 1.26
CA MET A 71 2.09 0.01 1.54
C MET A 71 2.78 0.47 0.25
N ALA A 72 2.85 -0.40 -0.76
CA ALA A 72 3.47 -0.07 -2.04
C ALA A 72 2.76 1.10 -2.74
N THR A 73 1.42 1.08 -2.76
CA THR A 73 0.63 2.11 -3.42
C THR A 73 0.71 3.45 -2.68
N SER A 74 0.60 3.43 -1.34
CA SER A 74 0.69 4.63 -0.51
C SER A 74 2.06 5.30 -0.63
N PHE A 75 3.12 4.49 -0.65
CA PHE A 75 4.48 4.98 -0.85
C PHE A 75 4.66 5.63 -2.23
N LEU A 76 4.25 4.95 -3.30
CA LEU A 76 4.36 5.47 -4.67
C LEU A 76 3.55 6.75 -4.88
N LEU A 77 2.33 6.82 -4.35
CA LEU A 77 1.48 8.00 -4.44
C LEU A 77 2.06 9.17 -3.66
N THR A 78 2.51 8.95 -2.42
CA THR A 78 3.12 10.00 -1.60
C THR A 78 4.38 10.54 -2.29
N ALA A 79 5.26 9.65 -2.77
CA ALA A 79 6.46 10.03 -3.48
C ALA A 79 6.16 10.80 -4.78
N GLY A 80 5.19 10.32 -5.57
CA GLY A 80 4.76 10.96 -6.80
C GLY A 80 4.16 12.35 -6.58
N MET A 81 3.30 12.50 -5.57
CA MET A 81 2.70 13.79 -5.23
C MET A 81 3.75 14.79 -4.74
N VAL A 82 4.67 14.37 -3.86
CA VAL A 82 5.78 15.23 -3.40
C VAL A 82 6.65 15.66 -4.58
N TRP A 83 6.95 14.76 -5.52
CA TRP A 83 7.71 15.07 -6.72
C TRP A 83 7.01 16.12 -7.59
N ILE A 84 5.71 15.95 -7.85
CA ILE A 84 4.90 16.90 -8.64
C ILE A 84 4.89 18.28 -7.98
N VAL A 85 4.64 18.34 -6.67
CA VAL A 85 4.64 19.62 -5.92
C VAL A 85 6.01 20.29 -5.98
N THR A 86 7.09 19.51 -5.87
CA THR A 86 8.46 20.02 -5.97
C THR A 86 8.74 20.60 -7.37
N GLN A 87 8.33 19.89 -8.43
CA GLN A 87 8.47 20.37 -9.81
C GLN A 87 7.67 21.65 -10.08
N LEU A 88 6.43 21.74 -9.58
CA LEU A 88 5.60 22.93 -9.71
C LEU A 88 6.19 24.13 -8.95
N ALA A 89 6.70 23.90 -7.73
CA ALA A 89 7.37 24.93 -6.96
C ALA A 89 8.62 25.45 -7.68
N MET A 90 9.48 24.55 -8.18
CA MET A 90 10.68 24.93 -8.95
C MET A 90 10.35 25.74 -10.21
N ARG A 91 9.24 25.42 -10.90
CA ARG A 91 8.78 26.22 -12.06
C ARG A 91 8.37 27.63 -11.64
N ARG A 92 7.62 27.76 -10.54
CA ARG A 92 7.16 29.07 -10.04
C ARG A 92 8.28 29.99 -9.54
N PHE A 93 9.42 29.45 -9.10
CA PHE A 93 10.60 30.26 -8.75
C PHE A 93 11.42 30.71 -9.96
N LYS A 94 11.16 30.13 -11.13
CA LYS A 94 11.88 30.42 -12.37
C LYS A 94 11.18 31.47 -13.24
N ASP A 95 9.88 31.67 -13.02
CA ASP A 95 9.07 32.79 -13.50
C ASP A 95 9.23 34.01 -12.58
#